data_AF-A0A348V4L9-F1
#
_entry.id   AF-A0A348V4L9-F1
#
_cell.length_a   1.000
_cell.length_b   1.000
_cell.length_c   1.000
_cell.angle_alpha   90.00
_cell.angle_beta   90.00
_cell.angle_gamma   90.00
#
_symmetry.space_group_name_H-M   'P 1'
#
loop_
_entity.id
_entity.type
_entity.pdbx_description
1 polymer ?
#
loop_
_entity_poly.entity_id
_entity_poly.type
_entity_poly.pdbx_seq_one_letter_code
_entity_poly.pdbx_strand_id
1 'polypeptide(L)' 'MDQSQIIKDFLREELLLFDEYLRDAVKSSNPRVSEMIGYIFNAAGKRLRPTLVLLTAKACGRIVPETYHGAV' A
#
# COMPACT_ATOMS: atom_id res chain seq x y z
N MET A 1 5.11 21.62 -10.57
CA MET A 1 5.44 20.18 -10.40
C MET A 1 4.56 19.62 -9.32
N ASP A 2 3.90 18.50 -9.55
CA ASP A 2 3.13 17.81 -8.50
C ASP A 2 4.10 17.07 -7.57
N GLN A 3 4.29 17.58 -6.35
CA GLN A 3 5.19 16.96 -5.37
C GLN A 3 4.73 15.57 -4.93
N SER A 4 3.41 15.30 -4.99
CA SER A 4 2.84 13.99 -4.69
C SER A 4 3.34 12.94 -5.68
N GLN A 5 3.44 13.30 -6.96
CA GLN A 5 3.90 12.40 -8.01
C GLN A 5 5.37 12.02 -7.83
N ILE A 6 6.23 13.00 -7.50
CA ILE A 6 7.66 12.77 -7.24
C ILE A 6 7.86 11.76 -6.11
N ILE A 7 7.10 11.92 -5.01
CA ILE A 7 7.17 11.00 -3.87
C ILE A 7 6.72 9.60 -4.26
N LYS A 8 5.62 9.48 -5.01
CA LYS A 8 5.11 8.18 -5.46
C LYS A 8 6.06 7.49 -6.42
N ASP A 9 6.72 8.23 -7.30
CA ASP A 9 7.71 7.69 -8.22
C ASP A 9 8.95 7.19 -7.46
N PHE A 10 9.37 7.88 -6.40
CA PHE A 10 10.47 7.45 -5.54
C PHE A 10 10.18 6.15 -4.76
N LEU A 11 8.90 5.86 -4.48
CA LEU A 11 8.44 4.66 -3.77
C LEU A 11 7.69 3.68 -4.66
N ARG A 12 7.87 3.74 -5.99
CA ARG A 12 7.03 2.99 -6.93
C ARG A 12 7.06 1.49 -6.66
N GLU A 13 8.23 0.92 -6.49
CA GLU A 13 8.39 -0.53 -6.27
C GLU A 13 7.80 -0.96 -4.93
N GLU A 14 7.98 -0.16 -3.88
CA GLU A 14 7.45 -0.47 -2.56
C GLU A 14 5.94 -0.27 -2.47
N LEU A 15 5.38 0.67 -3.22
CA LEU A 15 3.93 0.82 -3.34
C LEU A 15 3.29 -0.35 -4.09
N LEU A 16 3.96 -0.88 -5.12
CA LEU A 16 3.50 -2.10 -5.81
C LEU A 16 3.53 -3.31 -4.87
N LEU A 17 4.62 -3.49 -4.11
CA LEU A 17 4.72 -4.58 -3.14
C LEU A 17 3.70 -4.42 -2.01
N PHE A 18 3.48 -3.19 -1.53
CA PHE A 18 2.43 -2.89 -0.56
C PHE A 18 1.04 -3.33 -1.06
N ASP A 19 0.71 -3.11 -2.33
CA ASP A 19 -0.57 -3.52 -2.90
C ASP A 19 -0.77 -5.05 -2.87
N GLU A 20 0.31 -5.83 -3.01
CA GLU A 20 0.28 -7.30 -2.84
C GLU A 20 -0.01 -7.68 -1.39
N TYR A 21 0.72 -7.10 -0.44
CA TYR A 21 0.50 -7.34 1.00
C TYR A 21 -0.92 -6.97 1.42
N LEU A 22 -1.43 -5.84 0.94
CA LEU A 22 -2.79 -5.39 1.23
C LEU A 22 -3.81 -6.39 0.67
N ARG A 23 -3.62 -6.87 -0.57
CA ARG A 23 -4.53 -7.83 -1.21
C ARG A 23 -4.56 -9.16 -0.48
N ASP A 24 -3.41 -9.65 -0.05
CA ASP A 24 -3.31 -10.89 0.70
C ASP A 24 -3.90 -10.77 2.11
N ALA A 25 -3.67 -9.63 2.79
CA ALA A 25 -4.20 -9.39 4.13
C ALA A 25 -5.73 -9.35 4.21
N VAL A 26 -6.40 -8.93 3.13
CA VAL A 26 -7.86 -8.88 3.08
C VAL A 26 -8.50 -10.09 2.39
N LYS A 27 -7.72 -11.01 1.83
CA LYS A 27 -8.22 -12.12 1.01
C LYS A 27 -9.27 -12.94 1.78
N SER A 28 -10.40 -13.21 1.14
CA SER A 28 -11.51 -13.95 1.73
C SER A 28 -11.90 -15.15 0.86
N SER A 29 -12.25 -16.27 1.50
CA SER A 29 -12.84 -17.44 0.84
C SER A 29 -14.34 -17.29 0.56
N ASN A 30 -15.00 -16.29 1.17
CA ASN A 30 -16.41 -16.02 0.94
C ASN A 30 -16.59 -15.18 -0.34
N PRO A 31 -17.32 -15.68 -1.36
CA PRO A 31 -17.47 -14.99 -2.64
C PRO A 31 -18.02 -13.56 -2.52
N ARG A 32 -18.99 -13.32 -1.63
CA ARG A 32 -19.61 -12.00 -1.44
C ARG A 32 -18.64 -11.00 -0.82
N VAL A 33 -17.87 -11.46 0.16
CA VAL A 33 -16.84 -10.64 0.81
C VAL A 33 -15.75 -10.30 -0.19
N SER A 34 -15.33 -11.29 -1.01
CA SER A 34 -14.33 -11.09 -2.04
C SER A 34 -14.76 -10.08 -3.11
N GLU A 35 -16.04 -10.06 -3.48
CA GLU A 35 -16.62 -9.06 -4.39
C GLU A 35 -16.57 -7.65 -3.78
N MET A 36 -16.97 -7.49 -2.51
CA MET A 36 -16.90 -6.21 -1.81
C MET A 36 -15.47 -5.69 -1.69
N ILE A 37 -14.51 -6.57 -1.39
CA ILE A 37 -13.09 -6.23 -1.36
C ILE A 37 -12.63 -5.72 -2.73
N GLY A 38 -12.97 -6.42 -3.81
CA GLY A 38 -12.63 -6.01 -5.17
C GLY A 38 -13.16 -4.62 -5.50
N TYR A 39 -14.39 -4.31 -5.09
CA TYR A 39 -14.99 -2.98 -5.25
C TYR A 39 -14.20 -1.90 -4.48
N ILE A 40 -13.85 -2.15 -3.22
CA ILE A 40 -13.09 -1.20 -2.38
C ILE A 40 -11.70 -0.94 -2.96
N PHE A 41 -11.02 -1.96 -3.49
CA PHE A 41 -9.71 -1.78 -4.12
C PHE A 41 -9.74 -0.94 -5.39
N ASN A 42 -10.81 -1.04 -6.17
CA ASN A 42 -11.00 -0.24 -7.38
C ASN A 42 -11.39 1.21 -7.07
N ALA A 43 -11.93 1.48 -5.88
CA ALA A 43 -12.13 2.84 -5.38
C ALA A 43 -10.77 3.44 -4.98
N ALA A 44 -10.20 4.24 -5.90
CA ALA A 44 -8.87 4.83 -5.76
C ALA A 44 -8.68 5.58 -4.43
N GLY A 45 -7.95 4.96 -3.49
CA GLY A 45 -7.44 5.64 -2.32
C GLY A 45 -6.23 6.51 -2.67
N LYS A 46 -6.06 7.66 -2.00
CA LYS A 46 -4.88 8.53 -2.20
C LYS A 46 -3.54 7.89 -1.76
N ARG A 47 -3.58 6.68 -1.18
CA ARG A 47 -2.43 5.92 -0.63
C ARG A 47 -1.53 6.75 0.31
N LEU A 48 -2.07 7.79 0.94
CA LEU A 48 -1.30 8.73 1.76
C LEU A 48 -0.66 8.06 2.98
N ARG A 49 -1.45 7.25 3.72
CA ARG A 49 -0.98 6.54 4.91
C ARG A 49 0.18 5.56 4.62
N PRO A 50 0.06 4.61 3.67
CA PRO A 50 1.15 3.69 3.37
C PRO A 50 2.38 4.42 2.81
N THR A 51 2.20 5.48 2.00
CA THR A 51 3.31 6.30 1.52
C THR A 51 4.11 6.91 2.68
N LEU A 52 3.42 7.45 3.69
CA LEU A 52 4.09 8.04 4.86
C LEU A 52 4.88 7.00 5.65
N VAL A 53 4.30 5.82 5.91
CA VAL A 53 4.98 4.73 6.64
C VAL A 53 6.25 4.30 5.91
N LEU A 54 6.18 4.08 4.59
CA LEU A 54 7.33 3.65 3.79
C LEU A 54 8.43 4.72 3.72
N LEU A 55 8.05 6.01 3.59
CA LEU A 55 9.01 7.12 3.66
C LEU A 55 9.70 7.18 5.01
N THR A 56 8.95 7.07 6.12
CA THR A 56 9.51 7.09 7.47
C THR A 56 10.48 5.93 7.68
N ALA A 57 10.13 4.72 7.22
CA ALA A 57 11.03 3.57 7.32
C ALA A 57 12.34 3.76 6.55
N LYS A 58 12.29 4.32 5.32
CA LYS A 58 13.52 4.70 4.59
C LYS A 58 14.32 5.78 5.32
N ALA A 59 13.66 6.80 5.86
CA ALA A 59 14.32 7.86 6.61
C ALA A 59 15.00 7.35 7.89
N CYS A 60 14.42 6.34 8.54
CA CYS A 60 14.97 5.70 9.73
C CYS A 60 15.96 4.56 9.43
N GLY A 61 16.20 4.23 8.15
CA GLY A 61 17.17 3.21 7.73
C GLY A 61 16.77 2.49 6.45
N ARG A 62 15.87 1.51 6.56
CA ARG A 62 15.43 0.69 5.43
C ARG A 62 14.01 0.18 5.62
N ILE A 63 13.35 -0.13 4.52
CA ILE A 63 12.08 -0.85 4.52
C ILE A 63 12.35 -2.33 4.75
N VAL A 64 11.56 -2.95 5.61
CA VAL A 64 11.61 -4.39 5.95
C VAL A 64 10.20 -4.99 5.79
N PRO A 65 10.04 -6.33 5.72
CA PRO A 65 8.73 -6.97 5.59
C PRO A 65 7.68 -6.47 6.60
N GLU A 66 8.09 -6.24 7.85
CA GLU A 66 7.23 -5.73 8.93
C GLU A 66 6.70 -4.32 8.65
N THR A 67 7.43 -3.52 7.86
CA THR A 67 6.99 -2.19 7.41
C THR A 67 5.76 -2.29 6.51
N TYR A 68 5.73 -3.27 5.60
CA TYR A 68 4.58 -3.49 4.71
C TYR A 68 3.36 -3.95 5.51
N HIS A 69 3.55 -4.87 6.46
CA HIS A 69 2.47 -5.29 7.36
C HIS A 69 1.92 -4.14 8.20
N GLY A 70 2.77 -3.24 8.70
CA GLY A 70 2.34 -2.06 9.46
C GLY A 70 1.70 -0.95 8.62
N ALA A 71 1.86 -1.00 7.29
CA ALA A 71 1.26 -0.03 6.37
C ALA A 71 -0.14 -0.42 5.88
N VAL A 72 -0.53 -1.70 6.03
CA VAL A 72 -1.84 -2.26 5.71
C VAL A 72 -2.88 -1.81 6.73
#